data_AF-A0AAW0FW80-F1
#
_entry.id   AF-A0AAW0FW80-F1
#
_cell.length_a   1.000
_cell.length_b   1.000
_cell.length_c   1.000
_cell.angle_alpha   90.00
_cell.angle_beta   90.00
_cell.angle_gamma   90.00
#
_symmetry.space_group_name_H-M   'P 1'
#
loop_
_entity.id
_entity.type
_entity.pdbx_description
1 polymer ?
#
loop_
_entity_poly.entity_id
_entity_poly.type
_entity_poly.pdbx_seq_one_letter_code
_entity_poly.pdbx_strand_id
1 'polypeptide(L)'
;MIPIVTKEAIFCGFTLTPDQFKNIVDSLCSDLVEPDDCLKAYVGMYDGWRRKIPTPERSKVPRLRMIYKPGVNLSLSGEDTIDRFIFPTRWVEYESDAQLQDQALLEPNDQDLIRLQDFAAFTEGVYGVKLPPASSFGFGCIKDYHPTQEWRDW
;
A
#
# COMPACT_ATOMS: atom_id res chain seq x y z
N MET A 1 -28.34 8.77 -17.42
CA MET A 1 -26.89 8.58 -17.27
C MET A 1 -26.41 9.58 -16.23
N ILE A 2 -26.06 9.13 -15.03
CA ILE A 2 -25.43 10.01 -14.03
C ILE A 2 -23.94 10.05 -14.39
N PRO A 3 -23.32 11.22 -14.58
CA PRO A 3 -21.91 11.28 -14.88
C PRO A 3 -21.14 10.75 -13.65
N ILE A 4 -20.33 9.70 -13.86
CA ILE A 4 -19.33 9.29 -12.89
C ILE A 4 -18.27 10.39 -12.92
N VAL A 5 -18.39 11.37 -12.03
CA VAL A 5 -17.30 12.32 -11.78
C VAL A 5 -16.21 11.51 -11.08
N THR A 6 -15.22 11.04 -11.83
CA THR A 6 -13.99 10.51 -11.25
C THR A 6 -13.25 11.68 -10.62
N LYS A 7 -13.51 11.92 -9.34
CA LYS A 7 -12.71 12.85 -8.54
C LYS A 7 -11.34 12.22 -8.36
N GLU A 8 -10.29 12.91 -8.77
CA GLU A 8 -8.92 12.53 -8.46
C GLU A 8 -8.73 12.53 -6.93
N ALA A 9 -7.77 11.75 -6.43
CA ALA A 9 -7.50 11.67 -5.00
C ALA A 9 -6.02 11.56 -4.71
N ILE A 10 -5.68 11.84 -3.46
CA ILE A 10 -4.36 11.59 -2.89
C ILE A 10 -4.51 10.43 -1.90
N PHE A 11 -3.72 9.39 -2.10
CA PHE A 11 -3.52 8.35 -1.09
C PHE A 11 -2.26 8.66 -0.31
N CYS A 12 -2.36 8.72 1.01
CA CYS A 12 -1.21 8.85 1.91
C CYS A 12 -1.11 7.63 2.81
N GLY A 13 0.10 7.25 3.20
CA GLY A 13 0.32 6.06 3.98
C GLY A 13 1.78 5.65 4.10
N PHE A 14 1.99 4.49 4.71
CA PHE A 14 3.32 3.96 4.97
C PHE A 14 3.97 3.46 3.69
N THR A 15 5.19 3.92 3.44
CA THR A 15 5.96 3.53 2.26
C THR A 15 7.01 2.50 2.58
N LEU A 16 7.24 1.62 1.61
CA LEU A 16 8.16 0.49 1.69
C LEU A 16 9.05 0.49 0.46
N THR A 17 10.32 0.15 0.63
CA THR A 17 11.16 -0.25 -0.50
C THR A 17 10.71 -1.63 -1.02
N PRO A 18 11.06 -2.00 -2.25
CA PRO A 18 10.80 -3.34 -2.76
C PRO A 18 11.34 -4.45 -1.86
N ASP A 19 12.55 -4.31 -1.31
CA ASP A 19 13.14 -5.32 -0.43
C ASP A 19 12.37 -5.45 0.89
N GLN A 20 11.93 -4.32 1.47
CA GLN A 20 11.10 -4.36 2.68
C GLN A 20 9.76 -5.05 2.42
N PHE A 21 9.14 -4.77 1.27
CA PHE A 21 7.90 -5.42 0.87
C PHE A 21 8.09 -6.92 0.66
N LYS A 22 9.16 -7.33 -0.04
CA LYS A 22 9.51 -8.76 -0.23
C LYS A 22 9.65 -9.49 1.11
N ASN A 23 10.42 -8.94 2.05
CA ASN A 23 10.61 -9.53 3.37
C ASN A 23 9.29 -9.71 4.15
N ILE A 24 8.35 -8.77 4.02
CA ILE A 24 7.02 -8.89 4.63
C ILE A 24 6.26 -10.05 3.99
N VAL A 25 6.24 -10.14 2.66
CA VAL A 25 5.52 -11.20 1.94
C VAL A 25 6.15 -12.57 2.19
N ASP A 26 7.48 -12.69 2.25
CA ASP A 26 8.19 -13.91 2.63
C ASP A 26 7.74 -14.43 3.98
N SER A 27 7.56 -13.51 4.93
CA SER A 27 7.10 -13.86 6.27
C SER A 27 5.64 -14.31 6.28
N LEU A 28 4.79 -13.70 5.45
CA LEU A 28 3.34 -14.00 5.39
C LEU A 28 3.00 -15.23 4.54
N CYS A 29 3.83 -15.52 3.54
CA CYS A 29 3.55 -16.47 2.46
C CYS A 29 4.75 -17.40 2.19
N SER A 30 5.55 -17.74 3.21
CA SER A 30 6.80 -18.49 3.06
C SER A 30 6.71 -19.74 2.19
N ASP A 31 5.57 -20.43 2.24
CA ASP A 31 5.35 -21.70 1.52
C ASP A 31 5.09 -21.49 0.01
N LEU A 32 4.90 -20.24 -0.42
CA LEU A 32 4.57 -19.88 -1.79
C LEU A 32 5.71 -19.16 -2.52
N VAL A 33 6.75 -18.74 -1.81
CA VAL A 33 7.85 -17.95 -2.38
C VAL A 33 8.94 -18.87 -2.91
N GLU A 34 9.32 -18.67 -4.18
CA GLU A 34 10.51 -19.26 -4.77
C GLU A 34 11.70 -18.27 -4.74
N PRO A 35 12.96 -18.75 -4.56
CA PRO A 35 14.14 -17.88 -4.40
C PRO A 35 14.38 -16.86 -5.53
N ASP A 36 13.89 -17.17 -6.74
CA ASP A 36 14.08 -16.35 -7.94
C ASP A 36 12.81 -15.58 -8.36
N ASP A 37 11.82 -15.51 -7.46
CA ASP A 37 10.57 -14.85 -7.77
C ASP A 37 10.75 -13.35 -8.04
N CYS A 38 10.12 -12.93 -9.13
CA CYS A 38 10.10 -11.55 -9.57
C CYS A 38 9.16 -10.72 -8.69
N LEU A 39 9.36 -9.41 -8.60
CA LEU A 39 8.58 -8.52 -7.73
C LEU A 39 7.06 -8.56 -8.03
N LYS A 40 6.64 -8.80 -9.27
CA LYS A 40 5.22 -9.00 -9.62
C LYS A 40 4.65 -10.25 -8.95
N ALA A 41 5.43 -11.31 -8.81
CA ALA A 41 5.01 -12.52 -8.10
C ALA A 41 4.71 -12.18 -6.63
N TYR A 42 5.60 -11.45 -5.96
CA TYR A 42 5.38 -10.97 -4.59
C TYR A 42 4.12 -10.09 -4.44
N VAL A 43 3.86 -9.20 -5.40
CA VAL A 43 2.62 -8.41 -5.44
C VAL A 43 1.39 -9.33 -5.55
N GLY A 44 1.44 -10.30 -6.45
CA GLY A 44 0.38 -11.30 -6.63
C GLY A 44 0.15 -12.17 -5.39
N MET A 45 1.23 -12.57 -4.70
CA MET A 45 1.17 -13.34 -3.46
C MET A 45 0.53 -12.55 -2.33
N TYR A 46 0.94 -11.29 -2.14
CA TYR A 46 0.33 -10.40 -1.14
C TYR A 46 -1.17 -10.21 -1.41
N ASP A 47 -1.54 -9.88 -2.64
CA ASP A 47 -2.95 -9.71 -3.03
C ASP A 47 -3.74 -11.02 -2.87
N GLY A 48 -3.14 -12.16 -3.23
CA GLY A 48 -3.72 -13.48 -3.08
C GLY A 48 -3.95 -13.84 -1.61
N TRP A 49 -2.95 -13.62 -0.76
CA TRP A 49 -3.05 -13.79 0.69
C TRP A 49 -4.14 -12.91 1.28
N ARG A 50 -4.16 -11.61 0.94
CA ARG A 50 -5.18 -10.67 1.43
C ARG A 50 -6.59 -11.08 1.03
N ARG A 51 -6.79 -11.64 -0.18
CA ARG A 51 -8.11 -12.13 -0.64
C ARG A 51 -8.60 -13.35 0.15
N LYS A 52 -7.70 -14.16 0.73
CA LYS A 52 -8.06 -15.30 1.58
C LYS A 52 -8.55 -14.89 2.97
N ILE A 53 -8.25 -13.66 3.41
CA ILE A 53 -8.72 -13.13 4.69
C ILE A 53 -10.24 -12.92 4.66
N PRO A 54 -10.98 -13.36 5.71
CA PRO A 54 -12.41 -13.10 5.85
C PRO A 54 -12.74 -11.61 5.73
N THR A 55 -13.86 -11.28 5.07
CA THR A 55 -14.26 -9.88 4.80
C THR A 55 -14.21 -8.95 6.02
N PRO A 56 -14.68 -9.34 7.23
CA PRO A 56 -14.63 -8.46 8.41
C PRO A 56 -13.22 -8.10 8.87
N GLU A 57 -12.23 -8.96 8.57
CA GLU A 57 -10.84 -8.79 9.00
C GLU A 57 -9.97 -8.21 7.90
N ARG A 58 -10.39 -8.34 6.63
CA ARG A 58 -9.66 -7.80 5.48
C ARG A 58 -9.51 -6.28 5.53
N SER A 59 -10.37 -5.59 6.28
CA SER A 59 -10.22 -4.15 6.58
C SER A 59 -8.99 -3.83 7.43
N LYS A 60 -8.44 -4.79 8.19
CA LYS A 60 -7.23 -4.62 9.01
C LYS A 60 -5.93 -4.76 8.21
N VAL A 61 -6.02 -5.16 6.94
CA VAL A 61 -4.86 -5.43 6.08
C VAL A 61 -4.83 -4.50 4.88
N PRO A 62 -3.75 -3.70 4.71
CA PRO A 62 -3.69 -2.68 3.68
C PRO A 62 -3.76 -3.28 2.29
N ARG A 63 -4.50 -2.60 1.41
CA ARG A 63 -4.35 -2.82 -0.03
C ARG A 63 -2.99 -2.24 -0.46
N LEU A 64 -2.36 -2.83 -1.47
CA LEU A 64 -1.07 -2.37 -1.96
C LEU A 64 -1.24 -1.33 -3.08
N ARG A 65 -0.34 -0.36 -3.12
CA ARG A 65 -0.18 0.60 -4.21
C ARG A 65 1.29 0.68 -4.60
N MET A 66 1.54 0.89 -5.89
CA MET A 66 2.88 0.98 -6.47
C MET A 66 3.18 2.42 -6.84
N ILE A 67 4.36 2.89 -6.45
CA ILE A 67 4.94 4.16 -6.86
C ILE A 67 6.01 3.84 -7.88
N TYR A 68 5.87 4.37 -9.09
CA TYR A 68 6.83 4.18 -10.17
C TYR A 68 7.86 5.31 -10.18
N LYS A 69 9.08 5.00 -10.63
CA LYS A 69 10.14 5.99 -10.80
C LYS A 69 9.70 7.08 -11.79
N PRO A 70 10.11 8.35 -11.58
CA PRO A 70 9.80 9.43 -12.51
C PRO A 70 10.27 9.11 -13.94
N GLY A 71 9.47 9.48 -14.94
CA GLY A 71 9.81 9.32 -16.35
C GLY A 71 9.62 7.90 -16.91
N VAL A 72 9.10 6.96 -16.12
CA VAL A 72 8.77 5.62 -16.59
C VAL A 72 7.54 5.64 -17.49
N ASN A 73 7.64 5.00 -18.65
CA ASN A 73 6.48 4.68 -19.46
C ASN A 73 5.80 3.41 -18.93
N LEU A 74 4.60 3.55 -18.36
CA LEU A 74 3.83 2.46 -17.76
C LEU A 74 3.43 1.37 -18.77
N SER A 75 3.41 1.65 -20.07
CA SER A 75 3.11 0.62 -21.09
C SER A 75 4.28 -0.31 -21.37
N LEU A 76 5.49 0.05 -20.92
CA LEU A 76 6.73 -0.72 -21.09
C LEU A 76 7.41 -1.04 -19.75
N SER A 77 6.75 -0.73 -18.63
CA SER A 77 7.36 -0.76 -17.31
C SER A 77 7.56 -2.17 -16.78
N GLY A 78 8.82 -2.57 -16.63
CA GLY A 78 9.26 -3.74 -15.87
C GLY A 78 9.21 -3.51 -14.35
N GLU A 79 9.55 -4.51 -13.56
CA GLU A 79 9.55 -4.42 -12.09
C GLU A 79 10.58 -3.45 -11.53
N ASP A 80 11.68 -3.27 -12.25
CA ASP A 80 12.77 -2.33 -12.00
C ASP A 80 12.32 -0.86 -12.01
N THR A 81 11.13 -0.60 -12.52
CA THR A 81 10.52 0.72 -12.56
C THR A 81 9.73 1.09 -11.30
N ILE A 82 9.46 0.12 -10.41
CA ILE A 82 8.83 0.39 -9.13
C ILE A 82 9.87 1.03 -8.21
N ASP A 83 9.59 2.24 -7.74
CA ASP A 83 10.42 2.93 -6.76
C ASP A 83 10.08 2.44 -5.34
N ARG A 84 8.79 2.49 -4.99
CA ARG A 84 8.29 2.17 -3.65
C ARG A 84 6.91 1.55 -3.72
N PHE A 85 6.54 0.91 -2.63
CA PHE A 85 5.17 0.53 -2.33
C PHE A 85 4.58 1.49 -1.31
N ILE A 86 3.26 1.61 -1.30
CA ILE A 86 2.51 2.32 -0.26
C ILE A 86 1.36 1.47 0.24
N PHE A 87 1.26 1.39 1.57
CA PHE A 87 0.10 0.93 2.32
C PHE A 87 -0.73 2.16 2.67
N PRO A 88 -1.74 2.50 1.86
CA PRO A 88 -2.51 3.71 2.01
C PRO A 88 -3.37 3.61 3.27
N THR A 89 -3.31 4.64 4.11
CA THR A 89 -4.13 4.80 5.31
C THR A 89 -5.06 6.00 5.19
N ARG A 90 -4.76 6.99 4.33
CA ARG A 90 -5.62 8.15 4.09
C ARG A 90 -6.01 8.28 2.64
N TRP A 91 -7.23 8.76 2.45
CA TRP A 91 -7.76 9.24 1.19
C TRP A 91 -8.11 10.71 1.37
N VAL A 92 -7.61 11.55 0.48
CA VAL A 92 -7.87 12.99 0.47
C VAL A 92 -8.33 13.38 -0.93
N GLU A 93 -9.37 14.21 -1.02
CA GLU A 93 -9.80 14.74 -2.32
C GLU A 93 -8.68 15.60 -2.91
N TYR A 94 -8.34 15.33 -4.17
CA TYR A 94 -7.33 16.11 -4.86
C TYR A 94 -7.95 17.40 -5.39
N GLU A 95 -7.39 18.52 -4.96
CA GLU A 95 -7.76 19.89 -5.34
C GLU A 95 -6.65 20.58 -6.13
N SER A 96 -5.37 20.31 -5.81
CA SER A 96 -4.23 20.90 -6.52
C SER A 96 -2.90 20.17 -6.27
N ASP A 97 -1.92 20.38 -7.16
CA ASP A 97 -0.57 19.81 -7.02
C ASP A 97 0.15 20.32 -5.75
N ALA A 98 -0.23 21.49 -5.23
CA ALA A 98 0.32 22.04 -4.00
C ALA A 98 0.06 21.13 -2.77
N GLN A 99 -1.04 20.37 -2.77
CA GLN A 99 -1.33 19.42 -1.69
C GLN A 99 -0.31 18.27 -1.63
N LEU A 100 0.28 17.87 -2.76
CA LEU A 100 1.31 16.83 -2.77
C LEU A 100 2.60 17.25 -2.06
N GLN A 101 2.75 18.54 -1.76
CA GLN A 101 3.86 19.12 -1.01
C GLN A 101 3.46 19.52 0.42
N ASP A 102 2.21 19.27 0.82
CA ASP A 102 1.72 19.60 2.15
C ASP A 102 2.31 18.65 3.20
N GLN A 103 3.08 19.20 4.12
CA GLN A 103 3.73 18.46 5.21
C GLN A 103 2.72 17.71 6.09
N ALA A 104 1.49 18.24 6.26
CA ALA A 104 0.45 17.55 7.03
C ALA A 104 -0.03 16.25 6.35
N LEU A 105 0.15 16.14 5.04
CA LEU A 105 -0.12 14.92 4.29
C LEU A 105 1.09 13.97 4.26
N LEU A 106 2.30 14.51 4.29
CA LEU A 106 3.55 13.74 4.18
C LEU A 106 4.04 13.13 5.50
N GLU A 107 3.45 13.50 6.64
CA GLU A 107 3.75 12.93 7.95
C GLU A 107 2.59 12.06 8.47
N PRO A 108 2.87 10.93 9.14
CA PRO A 108 1.83 10.09 9.73
C PRO A 108 1.15 10.81 10.90
N ASN A 109 -0.16 10.63 11.04
CA ASN A 109 -0.90 11.03 12.23
C ASN A 109 -1.25 9.82 13.13
N ASP A 110 -1.89 10.08 14.27
CA ASP A 110 -2.27 9.04 15.23
C ASP A 110 -3.14 7.94 14.60
N GLN A 111 -4.06 8.30 13.69
CA GLN A 111 -4.93 7.33 13.03
C GLN A 111 -4.17 6.44 12.04
N ASP A 112 -3.17 6.99 11.35
CA ASP A 112 -2.27 6.22 10.49
C ASP A 112 -1.50 5.19 11.33
N LEU A 113 -0.93 5.65 12.45
CA LEU A 113 -0.17 4.80 13.36
C LEU A 113 -1.04 3.67 13.95
N ILE A 114 -2.28 3.97 14.34
CA ILE A 114 -3.24 2.96 14.81
C ILE A 114 -3.50 1.91 13.73
N ARG A 115 -3.73 2.32 12.47
CA ARG A 115 -3.94 1.36 11.37
C ARG A 115 -2.74 0.45 11.13
N LEU A 116 -1.51 0.99 11.23
CA LEU A 116 -0.30 0.17 11.13
C LEU A 116 -0.17 -0.80 12.31
N GLN A 117 -0.52 -0.36 13.52
CA GLN A 117 -0.53 -1.21 14.72
C GLN A 117 -1.58 -2.31 14.62
N ASP A 118 -2.78 -2.02 14.10
CA ASP A 118 -3.83 -3.01 13.86
C ASP A 118 -3.39 -4.06 12.85
N PHE A 119 -2.71 -3.63 11.79
CA PHE A 119 -2.12 -4.54 10.81
C PHE A 119 -1.02 -5.42 11.44
N ALA A 120 -0.13 -4.84 12.24
CA ALA A 120 0.91 -5.57 12.96
C ALA A 120 0.31 -6.58 13.96
N ALA A 121 -0.68 -6.17 14.74
CA ALA A 121 -1.36 -7.04 15.69
C ALA A 121 -2.12 -8.18 15.00
N PHE A 122 -2.74 -7.89 13.85
CA PHE A 122 -3.42 -8.91 13.05
C PHE A 122 -2.44 -9.95 12.50
N THR A 123 -1.35 -9.51 11.89
CA THR A 123 -0.33 -10.42 11.32
C THR A 123 0.38 -11.24 12.39
N GLU A 124 0.69 -10.66 13.53
CA GLU A 124 1.29 -11.39 14.66
C GLU A 124 0.29 -12.38 15.26
N GLY A 125 -0.95 -11.95 15.51
CA GLY A 125 -1.96 -12.78 16.18
C GLY A 125 -2.48 -13.94 15.32
N VAL A 126 -2.64 -13.73 14.02
CA VAL A 126 -3.25 -14.73 13.12
C VAL A 126 -2.19 -15.57 12.41
N TYR A 127 -1.04 -14.98 12.08
CA TYR A 127 -0.01 -15.63 11.26
C TYR A 127 1.31 -15.83 12.02
N GLY A 128 1.45 -15.34 13.25
CA GLY A 128 2.71 -15.41 13.99
C GLY A 128 3.81 -14.52 13.41
N VAL A 129 3.46 -13.60 12.50
CA VAL A 129 4.41 -12.77 11.76
C VAL A 129 4.53 -11.40 12.43
N LYS A 130 5.73 -11.06 12.87
CA LYS A 130 6.03 -9.73 13.39
C LYS A 130 6.42 -8.81 12.24
N LEU A 131 5.65 -7.75 12.03
CA LEU A 131 6.06 -6.69 11.12
C LEU A 131 7.26 -5.91 11.68
N PRO A 132 8.06 -5.27 10.81
CA PRO A 132 9.05 -4.30 11.23
C PRO A 132 8.43 -3.20 12.12
N PRO A 133 9.21 -2.55 13.01
CA PRO A 133 8.70 -1.44 13.80
C PRO A 133 8.25 -0.28 12.90
N ALA A 134 7.27 0.50 13.35
CA ALA A 134 6.74 1.64 12.59
C ALA A 134 7.82 2.60 12.09
N SER A 135 8.89 2.81 12.87
CA SER A 135 10.04 3.65 12.52
C SER A 135 10.86 3.16 11.32
N SER A 136 10.63 1.94 10.84
CA SER A 136 11.30 1.39 9.65
C SER A 136 10.53 1.67 8.35
N PHE A 137 9.27 2.09 8.46
CA PHE A 137 8.47 2.52 7.32
C PHE A 137 8.74 3.99 7.03
N GLY A 138 8.79 4.35 5.75
CA GLY A 138 8.63 5.75 5.38
C GLY A 138 7.16 6.17 5.44
N PHE A 139 6.87 7.43 5.19
CA PHE A 139 5.51 7.92 4.94
C PHE A 139 5.52 8.77 3.67
N GLY A 140 4.42 8.76 2.92
CA GLY A 140 4.33 9.52 1.69
C GLY A 140 2.95 9.47 1.06
N CYS A 141 2.80 10.19 -0.05
CA CYS A 141 1.54 10.28 -0.77
C CYS A 141 1.70 10.05 -2.27
N ILE A 142 0.64 9.56 -2.90
CA ILE A 142 0.51 9.44 -4.35
C ILE A 142 -0.81 10.02 -4.83
N LYS A 143 -0.78 10.68 -5.98
CA LYS A 143 -2.00 11.04 -6.71
C LYS A 143 -2.54 9.81 -7.44
N ASP A 144 -3.81 9.51 -7.25
CA ASP A 144 -4.57 8.53 -8.02
C ASP A 144 -5.56 9.27 -8.93
N TYR A 145 -5.44 9.03 -10.23
CA TYR A 145 -6.28 9.63 -11.27
C TYR A 145 -7.62 8.89 -11.42
N HIS A 146 -7.72 7.66 -10.90
CA HIS A 146 -8.91 6.82 -11.02
C HIS A 146 -9.24 6.10 -9.69
N PRO A 147 -9.45 6.85 -8.59
CA PRO A 147 -9.78 6.22 -7.32
C PRO A 147 -11.15 5.55 -7.41
N THR A 148 -11.24 4.27 -7.05
CA THR A 148 -12.53 3.58 -6.97
C THR A 148 -13.26 4.00 -5.67
N GLN A 149 -14.60 3.98 -5.66
CA GLN A 149 -15.35 4.38 -4.46
C GLN A 149 -15.10 3.47 -3.25
N GLU A 150 -14.75 2.20 -3.48
CA GLU A 150 -14.46 1.19 -2.45
C GLU A 150 -13.32 1.56 -1.48
N TRP A 151 -12.54 2.60 -1.80
CA TRP A 151 -11.43 3.05 -0.95
C TRP A 151 -11.84 3.94 0.20
N ARG A 152 -13.08 4.45 0.21
CA ARG A 152 -13.58 5.28 1.31
C ARG A 152 -13.82 4.50 2.60
N ASP A 153 -13.97 3.18 2.49
CA ASP A 153 -14.42 2.31 3.59
C ASP A 153 -13.26 1.56 4.27
N TRP A 154 -12.03 2.10 4.18
CA TRP A 154 -10.82 1.56 4.80
C TRP A 154 -10.30 2.46 5.93
#